data_AF-A0A239BGD6-F1
#
_entry.id   AF-A0A239BGD6-F1
#
_cell.length_a   1.000
_cell.length_b   1.000
_cell.length_c   1.000
_cell.angle_alpha   90.00
_cell.angle_beta   90.00
_cell.angle_gamma   90.00
#
_symmetry.space_group_name_H-M   'P 1'
#
loop_
_entity.id
_entity.type
_entity.pdbx_description
1 polymer ?
#
loop_
_entity_poly.entity_id
_entity_poly.type
_entity_poly.pdbx_seq_one_letter_code
_entity_poly.pdbx_strand_id
1 'polypeptide(L)'
;MADHTFRLKNTPLGTVLVKFYQIEPYSDEAFTKAKAREFLQTTVGSGNAWSLALYQGPIDTNTVLPEAIAQLHARCPSCTAVRIEQSS
;
A
#
# COMPACT_ATOMS: atom_id res chain seq x y z
N MET A 1 0.86 -2.17 10.73
CA MET A 1 1.12 -0.83 10.15
C MET A 1 1.89 -1.05 8.87
N ALA A 2 1.75 -0.19 7.87
CA ALA A 2 2.61 -0.25 6.70
C ALA A 2 4.06 0.01 7.13
N ASP A 3 5.00 -0.80 6.66
CA ASP A 3 6.42 -0.66 6.98
C ASP A 3 7.01 0.59 6.33
N HIS A 4 6.53 0.92 5.12
CA HIS A 4 6.88 2.15 4.43
C HIS A 4 5.67 2.78 3.78
N THR A 5 5.53 4.10 3.91
CA THR A 5 4.52 4.89 3.21
C THR A 5 5.21 6.00 2.42
N PHE A 6 4.88 6.09 1.14
CA PHE A 6 5.38 7.13 0.23
C PHE A 6 4.21 7.88 -0.39
N ARG A 7 4.40 9.18 -0.62
CA ARG A 7 3.44 10.01 -1.36
C ARG A 7 4.06 10.36 -2.71
N LEU A 8 3.48 9.84 -3.79
CA LEU A 8 3.84 10.18 -5.15
C LEU A 8 2.90 11.28 -5.65
N LYS A 9 3.48 12.40 -6.09
CA LYS A 9 2.75 13.52 -6.69
C LYS A 9 2.94 13.49 -8.20
N ASN A 10 2.05 14.17 -8.94
CA ASN A 10 2.14 14.34 -10.39
C ASN A 10 2.17 13.01 -11.18
N THR A 11 1.46 11.99 -10.70
CA THR A 11 1.28 10.75 -11.46
C THR A 11 0.12 10.92 -12.45
N PRO A 12 0.00 10.06 -13.48
CA PRO A 12 -1.19 10.02 -14.34
C PRO A 12 -2.52 9.81 -13.59
N LEU A 13 -2.46 9.33 -12.35
CA LEU A 13 -3.61 9.09 -11.46
C LEU A 13 -3.80 10.21 -10.41
N GLY A 14 -3.06 11.32 -10.53
CA GLY A 14 -3.01 12.40 -9.56
C GLY A 14 -1.96 12.16 -8.46
N THR A 15 -2.29 12.51 -7.23
CA THR A 15 -1.45 12.17 -6.07
C THR A 15 -1.85 10.80 -5.55
N VAL A 16 -0.89 9.89 -5.35
CA VAL A 16 -1.14 8.57 -4.79
C VAL A 16 -0.30 8.35 -3.54
N LEU A 17 -0.85 7.61 -2.58
CA LEU A 17 -0.14 7.08 -1.42
C LEU A 17 0.19 5.62 -1.69
N VAL A 18 1.45 5.26 -1.52
CA VAL A 18 1.97 3.90 -1.71
C VAL A 18 2.41 3.39 -0.36
N LYS A 19 1.81 2.30 0.09
CA LYS A 19 2.06 1.66 1.38
C LYS A 19 2.60 0.26 1.15
N PHE A 20 3.80 -0.02 1.64
CA PHE A 20 4.42 -1.33 1.57
C PHE A 20 4.27 -2.07 2.90
N TYR A 21 4.13 -3.40 2.80
CA TYR A 21 3.99 -4.29 3.94
C TYR A 21 4.92 -5.49 3.75
N GLN A 22 5.65 -5.83 4.81
CA GLN A 22 6.41 -7.06 4.93
C GLN A 22 5.49 -8.15 5.51
N ILE A 23 5.03 -9.03 4.65
CA ILE A 23 4.20 -10.19 5.01
C ILE A 23 4.96 -11.45 4.59
N GLU A 24 5.57 -12.14 5.56
CA GLU A 24 6.40 -13.33 5.30
C GLU A 24 5.90 -14.53 6.13
N PRO A 25 5.47 -15.63 5.50
CA PRO A 25 5.16 -15.75 4.06
C PRO A 25 3.94 -14.90 3.68
N TYR A 26 3.84 -14.48 2.41
CA TYR A 26 2.66 -13.75 1.94
C TYR A 26 1.41 -14.62 2.07
N SER A 27 0.35 -14.06 2.65
CA SER A 27 -1.02 -14.59 2.54
C SER A 27 -2.02 -13.44 2.58
N ASP A 28 -3.13 -13.60 1.86
CA ASP A 28 -4.21 -12.59 1.85
C ASP A 28 -4.80 -12.38 3.25
N GLU A 29 -4.84 -13.42 4.08
CA GLU A 29 -5.29 -13.34 5.46
C GLU A 29 -4.33 -12.50 6.32
N ALA A 30 -3.02 -12.76 6.25
CA ALA A 30 -2.03 -12.00 7.00
C ALA A 30 -1.98 -10.53 6.54
N PHE A 31 -2.08 -10.31 5.22
CA PHE A 31 -2.15 -8.96 4.67
C PHE A 31 -3.43 -8.23 5.10
N THR A 32 -4.58 -8.90 5.10
CA THR A 32 -5.85 -8.34 5.60
C THR A 32 -5.75 -7.97 7.07
N LYS A 33 -5.14 -8.82 7.92
CA LYS A 33 -4.86 -8.50 9.33
C LYS A 33 -3.94 -7.30 9.49
N ALA A 34 -2.88 -7.20 8.67
CA ALA A 34 -1.95 -6.07 8.71
C ALA A 34 -2.63 -4.74 8.37
N LYS A 35 -3.48 -4.73 7.33
CA LYS A 35 -4.32 -3.58 6.95
C LYS A 35 -5.34 -3.24 8.03
N ALA A 36 -6.00 -4.23 8.62
CA ALA A 36 -6.94 -4.03 9.72
C ALA A 36 -6.28 -3.41 10.95
N ARG A 37 -5.07 -3.87 11.31
CA ARG A 37 -4.30 -3.26 12.41
C ARG A 37 -3.91 -1.81 12.10
N GLU A 38 -3.47 -1.51 10.88
CA GLU A 38 -3.17 -0.14 10.46
C GLU A 38 -4.43 0.74 10.51
N PHE A 39 -5.56 0.23 10.03
CA PHE A 39 -6.85 0.93 10.08
C PHE A 39 -7.20 1.25 11.53
N LEU A 40 -7.27 0.26 12.43
CA LEU A 40 -7.61 0.49 13.84
C LEU A 40 -6.71 1.53 14.52
N GLN A 41 -5.43 1.63 14.12
CA GLN A 41 -4.49 2.64 14.63
C GLN A 41 -4.72 4.04 14.03
N THR A 42 -5.29 4.13 12.81
CA THR A 42 -5.60 5.38 12.12
C THR A 42 -7.06 5.83 12.27
N THR A 43 -8.00 4.94 12.65
CA THR A 43 -9.44 5.21 12.80
C THR A 43 -9.81 5.85 14.14
N VAL A 44 -9.03 6.80 14.62
CA VAL A 44 -9.60 7.93 15.37
C VAL A 44 -9.88 9.03 14.33
N GLY A 45 -10.89 8.81 13.47
CA GLY A 45 -11.47 9.90 12.65
C GLY A 45 -11.64 9.72 11.13
N SER A 46 -11.19 8.65 10.46
CA SER A 46 -11.36 8.54 8.98
C SER A 46 -12.07 7.25 8.53
N GLY A 47 -13.37 7.33 8.25
CA GLY A 47 -14.22 6.20 7.85
C GLY A 47 -14.02 5.65 6.43
N ASN A 48 -13.14 6.22 5.60
CA ASN A 48 -13.09 5.94 4.15
C ASN A 48 -11.80 5.28 3.64
N ALA A 49 -10.87 4.87 4.51
CA ALA A 49 -9.54 4.45 4.04
C ALA A 49 -9.59 3.23 3.08
N TRP A 50 -10.50 2.28 3.29
CA TRP A 50 -10.54 1.02 2.54
C TRP A 50 -11.03 1.14 1.09
N SER A 51 -11.94 2.07 0.79
CA SER A 51 -12.59 2.19 -0.53
C SER A 51 -11.80 2.99 -1.56
N LEU A 52 -10.70 3.64 -1.16
CA LEU A 52 -9.87 4.49 -2.03
C LEU A 52 -8.63 3.78 -2.60
N ALA A 53 -8.51 2.47 -2.39
CA ALA A 53 -7.38 1.69 -2.89
C ALA A 53 -7.52 1.44 -4.40
N LEU A 54 -6.58 1.98 -5.17
CA LEU A 54 -6.39 1.70 -6.59
C LEU A 54 -5.85 0.27 -6.81
N TYR A 55 -5.05 -0.21 -5.87
CA TYR A 55 -4.52 -1.57 -5.86
C TYR A 55 -4.22 -2.01 -4.43
N GLN A 56 -4.40 -3.31 -4.14
CA GLN A 56 -3.95 -3.94 -2.91
C GLN A 56 -3.62 -5.40 -3.15
N GLY A 57 -2.39 -5.82 -2.89
CA GLY A 57 -2.00 -7.21 -3.06
C GLY A 57 -0.48 -7.40 -3.08
N PRO A 58 -0.02 -8.57 -3.58
CA PRO A 58 1.39 -8.87 -3.79
C PRO A 58 2.08 -7.86 -4.72
N ILE A 59 3.33 -7.49 -4.43
CA ILE A 59 4.07 -6.53 -5.26
C ILE A 59 4.28 -7.02 -6.70
N ASP A 60 4.49 -8.33 -6.87
CA ASP A 60 4.74 -8.99 -8.16
C ASP A 60 3.55 -8.95 -9.13
N THR A 61 2.33 -8.79 -8.62
CA THR A 61 1.10 -8.72 -9.42
C THR A 61 0.55 -7.30 -9.56
N ASN A 62 1.28 -6.29 -9.10
CA ASN A 62 0.85 -4.89 -9.19
C ASN A 62 0.90 -4.37 -10.65
N THR A 63 -0.22 -3.81 -11.11
CA THR A 63 -0.35 -3.19 -12.43
C THR A 63 -0.42 -1.65 -12.40
N VAL A 64 -0.48 -1.05 -11.20
CA VAL A 64 -0.61 0.40 -11.03
C VAL A 64 0.76 1.03 -10.86
N LEU A 65 1.15 1.89 -11.81
CA LEU A 65 2.45 2.59 -11.84
C LEU A 65 3.65 1.65 -11.60
N PRO A 66 3.74 0.51 -12.30
CA PRO A 66 4.63 -0.59 -11.93
C PRO A 66 6.10 -0.17 -11.82
N GLU A 67 6.58 0.72 -12.70
CA GLU A 67 7.96 1.20 -12.67
C GLU A 67 8.24 2.07 -11.43
N ALA A 68 7.31 2.97 -11.08
CA ALA A 68 7.45 3.82 -9.89
C ALA A 68 7.38 2.99 -8.60
N ILE A 69 6.51 1.98 -8.57
CA ILE A 69 6.39 1.07 -7.43
C ILE A 69 7.65 0.21 -7.29
N ALA A 70 8.22 -0.30 -8.39
CA ALA A 70 9.48 -1.04 -8.36
C ALA A 70 10.64 -0.18 -7.82
N GLN A 71 10.73 1.09 -8.24
CA GLN A 71 11.74 2.02 -7.72
C GLN A 71 11.58 2.29 -6.22
N LEU A 72 10.34 2.43 -5.74
CA LEU A 72 10.08 2.59 -4.31
C LEU A 72 10.33 1.30 -3.53
N HIS A 73 10.02 0.14 -4.10
CA HIS A 73 10.23 -1.17 -3.48
C HIS A 73 11.71 -1.46 -3.23
N ALA A 74 12.62 -0.89 -4.04
CA ALA A 74 14.06 -0.95 -3.77
C ALA A 74 14.46 -0.40 -2.38
N ARG A 75 13.60 0.42 -1.75
CA ARG A 75 13.80 0.92 -0.37
C ARG A 75 13.31 -0.04 0.72
N CYS A 76 12.52 -1.05 0.36
CA CYS A 76 12.09 -2.14 1.24
C CYS A 76 12.09 -3.47 0.48
N PRO A 77 13.26 -4.08 0.23
CA PRO A 77 13.35 -5.32 -0.52
C PRO A 77 12.61 -6.51 0.13
N SER A 78 12.43 -6.47 1.47
CA SER A 78 11.69 -7.47 2.24
C SER A 78 10.17 -7.28 2.20
N CYS A 79 9.68 -6.17 1.68
CA CYS A 79 8.25 -5.96 1.54
C CYS A 79 7.70 -6.90 0.45
N THR A 80 6.56 -7.54 0.72
CA THR A 80 5.95 -8.53 -0.17
C THR A 80 4.59 -8.08 -0.70
N ALA A 81 3.95 -7.13 -0.01
CA ALA A 81 2.65 -6.59 -0.39
C ALA A 81 2.69 -5.07 -0.49
N VAL A 82 1.82 -4.52 -1.33
CA VAL A 82 1.64 -3.08 -1.52
C VAL A 82 0.16 -2.73 -1.56
N ARG A 83 -0.16 -1.56 -1.04
CA ARG A 83 -1.45 -0.90 -1.17
C ARG A 83 -1.24 0.49 -1.74
N ILE A 84 -1.97 0.80 -2.80
CA ILE A 84 -1.88 2.06 -3.51
C ILE A 84 -3.24 2.75 -3.37
N GLU A 85 -3.26 3.93 -2.79
CA GLU A 85 -4.46 4.70 -2.51
C GLU A 85 -4.41 6.03 -3.29
N GLN A 86 -5.56 6.48 -3.79
CA GLN A 86 -5.63 7.84 -4.33
C GLN A 86 -5.70 8.85 -3.17
N SER A 87 -4.81 9.84 -3.18
CA SER A 87 -4.87 10.96 -2.24
C SER A 87 -5.51 12.14 -2.97
N SER A 88 -6.72 12.52 -2.54
CA SER A 88 -7.33 13.80 -2.89
C SER A 88 -6.46 14.98 -2.45
#